data_AF-A0A1F9ZJH3-F1
#
_entry.id   AF-A0A1F9ZJH3-F1
#
_cell.length_a   1.000
_cell.length_b   1.000
_cell.length_c   1.000
_cell.angle_alpha   90.00
_cell.angle_beta   90.00
_cell.angle_gamma   90.00
#
_symmetry.space_group_name_H-M   'P 1'
#
loop_
_entity.id
_entity.type
_entity.pdbx_description
1 polymer ?
#
loop_
_entity_poly.entity_id
_entity_poly.type
_entity_poly.pdbx_seq_one_letter_code
_entity_poly.pdbx_strand_id
1 'polypeptide(L)'
;MSWDDAAVGGFFEDLTVLLFVMVGVAVIVSASVWTAHDAMDARADEELGILAEELLTAVLREISPPETIEYAPSLDHIKGLDLFAVAAEIDSDCQFCISATEHHPDDAWLFSATRGLPEGALRTAYASGFVNALDPMGMVAVVEVMVLVW
;
A
#
# COMPACT_ATOMS: atom_id res chain seq x y z
N MET A 1 -10.95 -72.41 5.70
CA MET A 1 -10.34 -71.18 6.23
C MET A 1 -10.00 -70.29 5.04
N SER A 2 -10.34 -69.00 5.10
CA SER A 2 -9.78 -67.89 4.31
C SER A 2 -10.33 -67.51 2.92
N TRP A 3 -11.65 -67.50 2.69
CA TRP A 3 -12.21 -66.61 1.64
C TRP A 3 -12.81 -65.33 2.23
N ASP A 4 -13.48 -65.43 3.38
CA ASP A 4 -14.00 -64.25 4.10
C ASP A 4 -12.88 -63.36 4.67
N ASP A 5 -11.77 -63.92 5.15
CA ASP A 5 -10.63 -63.12 5.65
C ASP A 5 -9.93 -62.31 4.53
N ALA A 6 -9.94 -62.80 3.29
CA ALA A 6 -9.34 -62.10 2.15
C ALA A 6 -10.24 -60.96 1.63
N ALA A 7 -11.56 -61.14 1.67
CA ALA A 7 -12.53 -60.10 1.28
C ALA A 7 -12.57 -58.96 2.31
N VAL A 8 -12.47 -59.29 3.60
CA VAL A 8 -12.40 -58.29 4.69
C VAL A 8 -11.05 -57.55 4.65
N GLY A 9 -9.94 -58.25 4.41
CA GLY A 9 -8.61 -57.64 4.24
C GLY A 9 -8.56 -56.63 3.10
N GLY A 10 -9.12 -56.97 1.92
CA GLY A 10 -9.18 -56.06 0.77
C GLY A 10 -10.05 -54.81 0.99
N PHE A 11 -11.12 -54.92 1.79
CA PHE A 11 -11.97 -53.77 2.14
C PHE A 11 -11.28 -52.80 3.11
N PHE A 12 -10.57 -53.32 4.12
CA PHE A 12 -9.81 -52.48 5.06
C PHE A 12 -8.57 -51.85 4.41
N GLU A 13 -7.93 -52.55 3.46
CA GLU A 13 -6.85 -52.02 2.64
C GLU A 13 -7.34 -50.85 1.76
N ASP A 14 -8.48 -51.02 1.08
CA ASP A 14 -9.08 -49.98 0.23
C ASP A 14 -9.53 -48.75 1.04
N LEU A 15 -10.06 -48.94 2.25
CA LEU A 15 -10.42 -47.84 3.15
C LEU A 15 -9.20 -47.03 3.61
N THR A 16 -8.06 -47.70 3.83
CA THR A 16 -6.80 -47.04 4.18
C THR A 16 -6.24 -46.27 2.99
N VAL A 17 -6.26 -46.85 1.79
CA VAL A 17 -5.86 -46.18 0.55
C VAL A 17 -6.73 -44.95 0.29
N LEU A 18 -8.06 -45.09 0.43
CA LEU A 18 -9.00 -43.99 0.29
C LEU A 18 -8.71 -42.87 1.30
N LEU A 19 -8.39 -43.23 2.55
CA LEU A 19 -8.02 -42.24 3.58
C LEU A 19 -6.73 -41.49 3.21
N PHE A 20 -5.70 -42.18 2.71
CA PHE A 20 -4.49 -41.54 2.20
C PHE A 20 -4.76 -40.60 1.03
N VAL A 21 -5.62 -41.01 0.09
CA VAL A 21 -6.02 -40.16 -1.04
C VAL A 21 -6.78 -38.92 -0.54
N MET A 22 -7.75 -39.10 0.36
CA MET A 22 -8.52 -37.99 0.92
C MET A 22 -7.66 -37.01 1.71
N VAL A 23 -6.71 -37.52 2.51
CA VAL A 23 -5.73 -36.69 3.22
C VAL A 23 -4.82 -35.96 2.23
N GLY A 24 -4.33 -36.65 1.20
CA GLY A 24 -3.51 -36.03 0.14
C GLY A 24 -4.25 -34.91 -0.57
N VAL A 25 -5.51 -35.14 -0.97
CA VAL A 25 -6.36 -34.12 -1.60
C VAL A 25 -6.62 -32.96 -0.64
N ALA A 26 -6.92 -33.23 0.65
CA ALA A 26 -7.15 -32.18 1.63
C ALA A 26 -5.90 -31.31 1.85
N VAL A 27 -4.70 -31.91 1.88
CA VAL A 27 -3.44 -31.18 1.98
C VAL A 27 -3.21 -30.32 0.74
N ILE A 28 -3.45 -30.85 -0.46
CA ILE A 28 -3.31 -30.09 -1.72
C ILE A 28 -4.27 -28.91 -1.73
N VAL A 29 -5.55 -29.13 -1.42
CA VAL A 29 -6.57 -28.06 -1.38
C VAL A 29 -6.18 -26.99 -0.35
N SER A 30 -5.76 -27.40 0.84
CA SER A 30 -5.35 -26.45 1.89
C SER A 30 -4.14 -25.62 1.49
N ALA A 31 -3.13 -26.25 0.87
CA ALA A 31 -1.96 -25.56 0.35
C ALA A 31 -2.34 -24.59 -0.76
N SER A 32 -3.19 -24.99 -1.71
CA SER A 32 -3.66 -24.10 -2.79
C SER A 32 -4.45 -22.90 -2.26
N VAL A 33 -5.32 -23.12 -1.26
CA VAL A 33 -6.05 -22.04 -0.59
C VAL A 33 -5.08 -21.08 0.07
N TRP A 34 -4.09 -21.57 0.80
CA TRP A 34 -3.09 -20.72 1.45
C TRP A 34 -2.29 -19.90 0.44
N THR A 35 -1.77 -20.51 -0.62
CA THR A 35 -1.03 -19.79 -1.67
C THR A 35 -1.91 -18.78 -2.40
N ALA A 36 -3.20 -19.04 -2.55
CA ALA A 36 -4.13 -18.09 -3.15
C ALA A 36 -4.34 -16.88 -2.24
N HIS A 37 -4.48 -17.07 -0.92
CA HIS A 37 -4.55 -15.96 0.03
C HIS A 37 -3.25 -15.14 0.02
N ASP A 38 -2.09 -15.80 0.05
CA ASP A 38 -0.78 -15.12 0.01
C ASP A 38 -0.60 -14.29 -1.28
N ALA A 39 -1.05 -14.83 -2.42
CA ALA A 39 -1.01 -14.10 -3.69
C ALA A 39 -2.02 -12.94 -3.73
N MET A 40 -3.20 -13.07 -3.12
CA MET A 40 -4.16 -11.98 -2.99
C MET A 40 -3.63 -10.87 -2.08
N ASP A 41 -2.98 -11.27 -0.99
CA ASP A 41 -2.37 -10.38 -0.02
C ASP A 41 -1.23 -9.56 -0.66
N ALA A 42 -0.35 -10.22 -1.42
CA ALA A 42 0.72 -9.54 -2.15
C ALA A 42 0.18 -8.53 -3.19
N ARG A 43 -0.92 -8.86 -3.88
CA ARG A 43 -1.57 -7.93 -4.82
C ARG A 43 -2.17 -6.72 -4.12
N ALA A 44 -2.80 -6.91 -2.97
CA ALA A 44 -3.36 -5.80 -2.19
C ALA A 44 -2.26 -4.84 -1.71
N ASP A 45 -1.09 -5.35 -1.32
CA ASP A 45 0.06 -4.51 -0.97
C ASP A 45 0.63 -3.75 -2.18
N GLU A 46 0.70 -4.42 -3.34
CA GLU A 46 1.13 -3.79 -4.60
C GLU A 46 0.17 -2.67 -5.02
N GLU A 47 -1.15 -2.91 -4.94
CA GLU A 47 -2.19 -1.91 -5.25
C GLU A 47 -2.09 -0.68 -4.31
N LEU A 48 -1.90 -0.89 -3.00
CA LEU A 48 -1.66 0.20 -2.06
C LEU A 48 -0.36 0.96 -2.35
N GLY A 49 0.70 0.24 -2.74
CA GLY A 49 1.97 0.84 -3.17
C GLY A 49 1.81 1.77 -4.36
N ILE A 50 1.12 1.30 -5.40
CA ILE A 50 0.80 2.10 -6.59
C ILE A 50 -0.02 3.33 -6.19
N LEU A 51 -1.04 3.17 -5.33
CA LEU A 51 -1.86 4.27 -4.88
C LEU A 51 -1.06 5.34 -4.12
N ALA A 52 -0.11 4.93 -3.27
CA ALA A 52 0.78 5.84 -2.56
C ALA A 52 1.67 6.64 -3.53
N GLU A 53 2.22 5.97 -4.55
CA GLU A 53 3.05 6.61 -5.59
C GLU A 53 2.25 7.55 -6.48
N GLU A 54 1.04 7.17 -6.88
CA GLU A 54 0.13 8.01 -7.67
C GLU A 54 -0.26 9.27 -6.89
N LEU A 55 -0.63 9.12 -5.61
CA LEU A 55 -0.98 10.23 -4.74
C LEU A 55 0.23 11.15 -4.51
N LEU A 56 1.41 10.61 -4.24
CA LEU A 56 2.64 11.39 -4.14
C LEU A 56 2.90 12.17 -5.43
N THR A 57 2.80 11.50 -6.58
CA THR A 57 3.02 12.12 -7.89
C THR A 57 2.04 13.26 -8.14
N ALA A 58 0.77 13.07 -7.79
CA ALA A 58 -0.25 14.10 -7.90
C ALA A 58 0.04 15.32 -6.99
N VAL A 59 0.43 15.07 -5.73
CA VAL A 59 0.81 16.14 -4.79
C VAL A 59 2.04 16.90 -5.28
N LEU A 60 3.08 16.20 -5.75
CA LEU A 60 4.28 16.84 -6.29
C LEU A 60 3.98 17.65 -7.57
N ARG A 61 3.07 17.16 -8.42
CA ARG A 61 2.61 17.88 -9.62
C ARG A 61 1.84 19.14 -9.25
N GLU A 62 1.03 19.10 -8.19
CA GLU A 62 0.31 20.27 -7.69
C GLU A 62 1.27 21.30 -7.08
N ILE A 63 2.27 20.85 -6.32
CA ILE A 63 3.31 21.73 -5.76
C ILE A 63 4.16 22.37 -6.86
N SER A 64 4.53 21.60 -7.88
CA SER A 64 5.42 22.04 -8.96
C SER A 64 4.84 21.64 -10.31
N PRO A 65 3.92 22.44 -10.87
CA PRO A 65 3.32 22.15 -12.17
C PRO A 65 4.40 22.05 -13.26
N PRO A 66 4.28 21.10 -14.19
CA PRO A 66 5.27 20.89 -15.25
C PRO A 66 5.35 22.06 -16.24
N GLU A 67 4.39 22.97 -16.22
CA GLU A 67 4.38 24.19 -17.05
C GLU A 67 5.25 25.31 -16.46
N THR A 68 5.67 25.19 -15.20
CA THR A 68 6.41 26.20 -14.43
C THR A 68 7.85 25.79 -14.11
N ILE A 69 8.52 25.08 -15.01
CA ILE A 69 9.92 24.60 -14.84
C ILE A 69 10.89 25.73 -14.43
N GLU A 70 10.58 26.98 -14.79
CA GLU A 70 11.39 28.16 -14.47
C GLU A 70 11.16 28.74 -13.05
N TYR A 71 10.12 28.30 -12.33
CA TYR A 71 9.73 28.85 -11.03
C TYR A 71 9.69 27.78 -9.95
N ALA A 72 10.57 27.91 -8.95
CA ALA A 72 10.47 27.13 -7.74
C ALA A 72 9.27 27.64 -6.90
N PRO A 73 8.40 26.75 -6.38
CA PRO A 73 7.27 27.14 -5.54
C PRO A 73 7.74 27.78 -4.24
N SER A 74 6.98 28.71 -3.68
CA SER A 74 7.27 29.25 -2.35
C SER A 74 6.79 28.30 -1.25
N LEU A 75 7.42 28.34 -0.07
CA LEU A 75 6.94 27.59 1.09
C LEU A 75 5.50 27.98 1.49
N ASP A 76 5.12 29.25 1.30
CA ASP A 76 3.75 29.72 1.57
C ASP A 76 2.74 29.12 0.59
N HIS A 77 3.13 28.93 -0.67
CA HIS A 77 2.29 28.23 -1.64
C HIS A 77 2.06 26.77 -1.21
N ILE A 78 3.13 26.07 -0.83
CA ILE A 78 3.09 24.67 -0.36
C ILE A 78 2.16 24.53 0.86
N LYS A 79 2.22 25.46 1.82
CA LYS A 79 1.34 25.48 3.00
C LYS A 79 -0.14 25.73 2.67
N GLY A 80 -0.42 26.38 1.55
CA GLY A 80 -1.76 26.77 1.12
C GLY A 80 -2.47 25.75 0.23
N LEU A 81 -1.85 24.62 -0.07
CA LEU A 81 -2.40 23.61 -0.98
C LEU A 81 -3.60 22.88 -0.36
N ASP A 82 -4.62 22.64 -1.19
CA ASP A 82 -5.76 21.79 -0.84
C ASP A 82 -5.48 20.33 -1.22
N LEU A 83 -4.79 19.63 -0.32
CA LEU A 83 -4.41 18.23 -0.53
C LEU A 83 -5.60 17.28 -0.51
N PHE A 84 -6.74 17.69 0.07
CA PHE A 84 -7.95 16.89 0.06
C PHE A 84 -8.62 16.88 -1.30
N ALA A 85 -8.51 17.98 -2.05
CA ALA A 85 -8.93 18.05 -3.45
C ALA A 85 -8.05 17.17 -4.33
N VAL A 86 -6.72 17.26 -4.18
CA VAL A 86 -5.75 16.43 -4.93
C VAL A 86 -6.02 14.94 -4.70
N ALA A 87 -6.18 14.53 -3.43
CA ALA A 87 -6.45 13.13 -3.12
C ALA A 87 -7.80 12.64 -3.69
N ALA A 88 -8.82 13.52 -3.73
CA ALA A 88 -10.14 13.17 -4.28
C ALA A 88 -10.13 12.96 -5.81
N GLU A 89 -9.12 13.47 -6.54
CA GLU A 89 -8.94 13.20 -7.96
C GLU A 89 -8.41 11.79 -8.24
N ILE A 90 -7.65 11.23 -7.29
CA ILE A 90 -7.10 9.88 -7.38
C ILE A 90 -8.15 8.86 -6.92
N ASP A 91 -8.61 9.02 -5.68
CA ASP A 91 -9.63 8.17 -5.08
C ASP A 91 -10.32 8.93 -3.93
N SER A 92 -11.64 9.10 -4.04
CA SER A 92 -12.43 9.80 -3.03
C SER A 92 -12.49 9.07 -1.69
N ASP A 93 -12.35 7.75 -1.70
CA ASP A 93 -12.50 6.88 -0.53
C ASP A 93 -11.15 6.49 0.10
N CYS A 94 -10.02 6.87 -0.53
CA CYS A 94 -8.69 6.62 -0.01
C CYS A 94 -8.50 7.27 1.37
N GLN A 95 -8.03 6.46 2.33
CA GLN A 95 -7.56 6.94 3.61
C GLN A 95 -6.06 7.18 3.53
N PHE A 96 -5.61 8.33 4.03
CA PHE A 96 -4.24 8.76 3.84
C PHE A 96 -3.76 9.72 4.91
N CYS A 97 -2.43 9.84 5.00
CA CYS A 97 -1.72 10.93 5.64
C CYS A 97 -0.70 11.49 4.65
N ILE A 98 -0.79 12.78 4.35
CA ILE A 98 0.21 13.50 3.56
C ILE A 98 0.86 14.52 4.49
N SER A 99 2.18 14.53 4.57
CA SER A 99 2.93 15.52 5.34
C SER A 99 4.06 16.10 4.52
N ALA A 100 4.34 17.39 4.71
CA ALA A 100 5.51 18.04 4.14
C ALA A 100 6.42 18.59 5.24
N THR A 101 7.70 18.30 5.12
CA THR A 101 8.74 18.75 6.04
C THR A 101 9.84 19.43 5.25
N GLU A 102 10.23 20.61 5.68
CA GLU A 102 11.42 21.31 5.20
C GLU A 102 12.63 20.73 5.92
N HIS A 103 13.62 20.17 5.21
CA HIS A 103 14.88 19.65 5.78
C HIS A 103 16.04 20.65 5.71
N HIS A 104 15.84 21.76 5.02
CA HIS A 104 16.81 22.84 4.93
C HIS A 104 16.10 24.13 4.54
N PRO A 105 16.43 25.28 5.16
CA PRO A 105 17.38 25.44 6.28
C PRO A 105 16.88 25.03 7.67
N ASP A 106 15.56 24.99 7.91
CA ASP A 106 15.04 25.13 9.29
C ASP A 106 14.54 23.83 9.95
N ASP A 107 14.57 22.67 9.27
CA ASP A 107 14.02 21.39 9.79
C ASP A 107 12.57 21.54 10.33
N ALA A 108 11.70 22.18 9.54
CA ALA A 108 10.37 22.61 9.96
C ALA A 108 9.24 21.79 9.33
N TRP A 109 8.22 21.43 10.14
CA TRP A 109 6.96 20.91 9.60
C TRP A 109 6.18 22.02 8.90
N LEU A 110 5.86 21.79 7.63
CA LEU A 110 5.10 22.74 6.82
C LEU A 110 3.60 22.48 6.94
N PHE A 111 3.18 21.22 6.74
CA PHE A 111 1.79 20.81 6.89
C PHE A 111 1.66 19.31 7.15
N SER A 112 0.48 18.91 7.61
CA SER A 112 0.01 17.53 7.65
C SER A 112 -1.49 17.51 7.35
N ALA A 113 -1.91 16.68 6.39
CA ALA A 113 -3.30 16.45 6.04
C ALA A 113 -3.62 14.95 6.18
N THR A 114 -4.67 14.64 6.92
CA THR A 114 -5.05 13.26 7.21
C THR A 114 -6.53 13.05 6.92
N ARG A 115 -6.85 12.02 6.12
CA ARG A 115 -8.22 11.57 5.86
C ARG A 115 -8.36 10.14 6.36
N GLY A 116 -9.33 9.92 7.24
CA GLY A 116 -9.51 8.64 7.92
C GLY A 116 -8.52 8.47 9.08
N LEU A 117 -8.75 7.43 9.88
CA LEU A 117 -7.84 6.99 10.93
C LEU A 117 -7.40 5.58 10.58
N PRO A 118 -6.16 5.18 10.89
CA PRO A 118 -5.66 3.82 10.64
C PRO A 118 -6.29 2.77 11.59
N GLU A 119 -7.39 3.09 12.28
CA GLU A 119 -8.04 2.17 13.22
C GLU A 119 -8.58 0.94 12.49
N GLY A 120 -7.85 -0.16 12.58
CA GLY A 120 -8.19 -1.42 11.92
C GLY A 120 -7.58 -1.59 10.52
N ALA A 121 -6.71 -0.67 10.09
CA ALA A 121 -5.92 -0.86 8.87
C ALA A 121 -5.03 -2.11 9.02
N LEU A 122 -5.22 -3.08 8.13
CA LEU A 122 -4.43 -4.30 8.09
C LEU A 122 -3.14 -4.13 7.26
N ARG A 123 -3.12 -3.12 6.39
CA ARG A 123 -2.07 -2.85 5.41
C ARG A 123 -1.85 -1.36 5.32
N THR A 124 -0.63 -0.97 4.99
CA THR A 124 -0.25 0.43 4.78
C THR A 124 0.81 0.48 3.69
N ALA A 125 0.76 1.49 2.83
CA ALA A 125 1.84 1.79 1.90
C ALA A 125 2.38 3.20 2.11
N TYR A 126 3.62 3.41 1.68
CA TYR A 126 4.39 4.63 1.88
C TYR A 126 5.08 5.04 0.59
N ALA A 127 5.05 6.33 0.30
CA ALA A 127 5.85 6.94 -0.74
C ALA A 127 6.37 8.31 -0.27
N SER A 128 7.56 8.70 -0.72
CA SER A 128 8.11 10.03 -0.45
C SER A 128 8.86 10.61 -1.63
N GLY A 129 8.84 11.93 -1.75
CA GLY A 129 9.55 12.66 -2.79
C GLY A 129 10.03 14.01 -2.30
N PHE A 130 11.00 14.58 -3.01
CA PHE A 130 11.61 15.86 -2.66
C PHE A 130 11.29 16.91 -3.71
N VAL A 131 11.08 18.14 -3.24
CA VAL A 131 10.90 19.31 -4.09
C VAL A 131 11.70 20.49 -3.53
N ASN A 132 12.32 21.24 -4.43
CA ASN A 132 12.97 22.49 -4.06
C ASN A 132 11.92 23.60 -4.02
N ALA A 133 11.94 24.39 -2.96
CA ALA A 133 11.06 25.53 -2.77
C ALA A 133 11.88 26.79 -2.46
N LEU A 134 11.23 27.95 -2.47
CA LEU A 134 11.81 29.20 -2.00
C LEU A 134 11.26 29.53 -0.61
N ASP A 135 12.18 29.77 0.32
CA ASP A 135 11.85 30.29 1.64
C ASP A 135 11.42 31.77 1.56
N PRO A 136 10.91 32.36 2.66
CA PRO A 136 10.54 33.78 2.69
C PRO A 136 11.71 34.76 2.44
N MET A 137 12.96 34.29 2.54
CA MET A 137 14.17 35.06 2.26
C MET A 137 14.65 34.92 0.81
N GLY A 138 14.00 34.09 -0.01
CA GLY A 138 14.38 33.79 -1.38
C GLY A 138 15.53 32.78 -1.51
N MET A 139 15.86 32.05 -0.45
CA MET A 139 16.82 30.95 -0.45
C MET A 139 16.13 29.63 -0.85
N VAL A 140 16.92 28.69 -1.36
CA VAL A 140 16.42 27.36 -1.72
C VAL A 140 16.21 26.54 -0.45
N ALA A 141 14.96 26.14 -0.23
CA ALA A 141 14.57 25.18 0.78
C ALA A 141 14.35 23.80 0.15
N VAL A 142 14.70 22.73 0.87
CA VAL A 142 14.46 21.36 0.44
C VAL A 142 13.28 20.81 1.22
N VAL A 143 12.20 20.48 0.52
CA VAL A 143 10.97 19.97 1.12
C VAL A 143 10.81 18.50 0.76
N GLU A 144 10.66 17.66 1.78
CA GLU A 144 10.20 16.28 1.63
C GLU A 144 8.69 16.23 1.77
N VAL A 145 8.04 15.59 0.81
CA VAL A 145 6.62 15.22 0.87
C VAL A 145 6.56 13.73 1.12
N MET A 146 5.85 13.34 2.18
CA MET A 146 5.61 11.96 2.57
C MET A 146 4.12 11.66 2.43
N VAL A 147 3.81 10.50 1.89
CA VAL A 147 2.45 9.98 1.72
C VAL A 147 2.38 8.60 2.36
N LEU A 148 1.35 8.41 3.17
CA LEU A 148 0.95 7.15 3.75
C LEU A 148 -0.49 6.88 3.35
N VAL A 149 -0.80 5.67 2.89
CA VAL A 149 -2.16 5.22 2.55
C VAL A 149 -2.47 3.90 3.26
N TRP A 150 -3.74 3.67 3.58
CA TRP A 150 -4.19 2.48 4.31
C TRP A 150 -5.67 2.15 4.08
#